data_AF-A0A2K5V965-F1
#
_entry.id   AF-A0A2K5V965-F1
#
_cell.length_a   1.000
_cell.length_b   1.000
_cell.length_c   1.000
_cell.angle_alpha   90.00
_cell.angle_beta   90.00
_cell.angle_gamma   90.00
#
_symmetry.space_group_name_H-M   'P 1'
#
loop_
_entity.id
_entity.type
_entity.pdbx_description
1 polymer ?
#
loop_
_entity_poly.entity_id
_entity_poly.type
_entity_poly.pdbx_seq_one_letter_code
_entity_poly.pdbx_strand_id
1 'polypeptide(L)'
;MKLTVIDTPGFGDHINNENCWQPIMKFINDQYEKYLQEEVNINRKKRIPDTRVHCCLYFIPATGHSLRPLDIEFMKRLSKVVNIVPVIAKADTLTLEERVHFKQRITADLLSNGIDVYPQKEFDEDSEDRLVNEKFREMI
;
A
#
# COMPACT_ATOMS: atom_id res chain seq x y z
N MET A 1 19.85 2.80 11.71
CA MET A 1 18.47 2.75 11.17
C MET A 1 17.56 2.12 12.21
N LYS A 2 16.32 2.59 12.36
CA LYS A 2 15.32 2.04 13.28
C LYS A 2 14.14 1.58 12.43
N LEU A 3 13.88 0.28 12.39
CA LEU A 3 12.72 -0.30 11.72
C LEU A 3 11.57 -0.36 12.73
N THR A 4 10.38 0.09 12.31
CA THR A 4 9.14 -0.03 13.09
C THR A 4 8.12 -0.72 12.19
N VAL A 5 7.50 -1.78 12.69
CA VAL A 5 6.42 -2.48 12.00
C VAL A 5 5.14 -2.22 12.80
N ILE A 6 4.09 -1.80 12.11
CA ILE A 6 2.77 -1.54 12.69
C ILE A 6 1.85 -2.63 12.21
N ASP A 7 1.33 -3.43 13.15
CA ASP A 7 0.30 -4.42 12.87
C ASP A 7 -1.08 -3.77 12.95
N THR A 8 -2.00 -4.21 12.10
CA THR A 8 -3.35 -3.66 12.00
C THR A 8 -4.38 -4.78 12.19
N PRO A 9 -5.51 -4.51 12.88
CA PRO A 9 -6.59 -5.49 12.95
C PRO A 9 -7.10 -5.84 11.54
N GLY A 10 -7.53 -7.09 11.36
CA GLY A 10 -8.14 -7.55 10.11
C GLY A 10 -9.43 -6.82 9.78
N PHE A 11 -9.76 -6.76 8.48
CA PHE A 11 -11.00 -6.18 7.96
C PHE A 11 -11.69 -7.18 7.03
N GLY A 12 -13.01 -7.03 6.82
CA GLY A 12 -13.79 -7.89 5.92
C GLY A 12 -14.57 -9.01 6.61
N ASP A 13 -14.51 -9.12 7.94
CA ASP A 13 -15.20 -10.17 8.72
C ASP A 13 -16.61 -9.74 9.18
N HIS A 14 -16.95 -8.46 9.06
CA HIS A 14 -18.26 -7.94 9.46
C HIS A 14 -19.30 -8.08 8.33
N ILE A 15 -20.58 -8.08 8.68
CA ILE A 15 -21.68 -8.04 7.70
C ILE A 15 -21.67 -6.71 6.95
N ASN A 16 -21.46 -5.60 7.67
CA ASN A 16 -21.21 -4.29 7.08
C ASN A 16 -19.74 -3.91 7.27
N ASN A 17 -19.00 -3.77 6.16
CA ASN A 17 -17.60 -3.34 6.15
C ASN A 17 -17.43 -1.89 5.66
N GLU A 18 -18.51 -1.10 5.62
CA GLU A 18 -18.41 0.33 5.34
C GLU A 18 -17.41 0.98 6.29
N ASN A 19 -16.52 1.82 5.75
CA ASN A 19 -15.56 2.61 6.51
C ASN A 19 -14.49 1.81 7.28
N CYS A 20 -14.28 0.53 6.97
CA CYS A 20 -13.24 -0.28 7.62
C CYS A 20 -11.81 0.27 7.47
N TRP A 21 -11.57 1.12 6.46
CA TRP A 21 -10.30 1.82 6.25
C TRP A 21 -10.07 3.03 7.17
N GLN A 22 -11.12 3.56 7.82
CA GLN A 22 -11.00 4.80 8.61
C GLN A 22 -9.98 4.71 9.76
N PRO A 23 -9.88 3.63 10.55
CA PRO A 23 -8.90 3.55 11.64
C PRO A 23 -7.47 3.61 11.12
N ILE A 24 -7.18 2.90 10.02
CA ILE A 24 -5.84 2.87 9.40
C ILE A 24 -5.51 4.24 8.79
N MET A 25 -6.45 4.85 8.07
CA MET A 25 -6.27 6.17 7.47
C MET A 25 -6.06 7.25 8.54
N LYS A 26 -6.84 7.19 9.63
CA LYS A 26 -6.66 8.08 10.79
C LYS A 26 -5.28 7.90 11.40
N PHE A 27 -4.84 6.67 11.63
CA PHE A 27 -3.51 6.42 12.19
C PHE A 27 -2.39 7.04 11.35
N ILE A 28 -2.45 6.88 10.01
CA ILE A 28 -1.47 7.46 9.09
C ILE A 28 -1.49 9.00 9.18
N ASN A 29 -2.67 9.60 9.12
CA ASN A 29 -2.84 11.06 9.23
C ASN A 29 -2.34 11.61 10.57
N ASP A 30 -2.61 10.92 11.67
CA ASP A 30 -2.12 11.30 13.00
C ASP A 30 -0.58 11.30 13.05
N GLN A 31 0.11 10.42 12.31
CA GLN A 31 1.58 10.46 12.23
C GLN A 31 2.06 11.64 11.39
N TYR A 32 1.38 11.96 10.28
CA TYR A 32 1.69 13.15 9.49
C TYR A 32 1.50 14.44 10.30
N GLU A 33 0.40 14.55 11.05
CA GLU A 33 0.11 15.72 11.88
C GLU A 33 1.16 15.89 12.99
N LYS A 34 1.54 14.81 13.68
CA LYS A 34 2.61 14.85 14.69
C LYS A 34 3.93 15.35 14.12
N TYR A 35 4.29 14.88 12.92
CA TYR A 35 5.51 15.32 12.26
C TYR A 35 5.43 16.81 11.88
N LEU A 36 4.29 17.24 11.31
CA LEU A 36 4.06 18.64 10.93
C LEU A 36 4.11 19.59 12.14
N GLN A 37 3.51 19.21 13.27
CA GLN A 37 3.53 20.02 14.50
C GLN A 37 4.96 20.24 15.02
N GLU A 38 5.81 19.21 14.99
CA GLU A 38 7.21 19.33 15.39
C GLU A 38 8.05 20.13 14.39
N GLU A 39 7.68 20.12 13.11
CA GLU A 39 8.35 20.90 12.06
C GLU A 39 8.02 22.41 12.14
N VAL A 40 6.77 22.76 12.47
CA VAL A 40 6.31 24.15 12.61
C VAL A 40 6.75 24.78 13.94
N ASN A 41 7.11 23.98 14.95
CA ASN A 41 7.49 24.47 16.27
C ASN A 41 8.74 25.38 16.23
N ILE A 42 8.65 26.56 16.84
CA ILE A 42 9.72 27.57 16.90
C ILE A 42 10.97 27.00 17.59
N ASN A 43 10.79 26.21 18.65
CA ASN A 43 11.87 25.51 19.35
C ASN A 43 12.12 24.13 18.73
N ARG A 44 12.45 24.11 17.45
CA ARG A 44 12.65 22.86 16.68
C ARG A 44 13.78 22.03 17.29
N LYS A 45 13.48 20.76 17.56
CA LYS A 45 14.51 19.77 17.92
C LYS A 45 15.47 19.58 16.75
N LYS A 46 16.78 19.52 17.01
CA LYS A 46 17.81 19.26 15.98
C LYS A 46 17.54 17.97 15.17
N ARG A 47 16.83 17.01 15.76
CA ARG A 47 16.38 15.78 15.11
C ARG A 47 14.92 15.50 15.47
N ILE A 48 14.03 15.59 14.49
CA ILE A 48 12.61 15.24 14.65
C ILE A 48 12.50 13.71 14.52
N PRO A 49 11.81 13.02 15.45
CA PRO A 49 11.53 11.60 15.30
C PRO A 49 10.51 11.39 14.18
N ASP A 50 10.90 10.70 13.11
CA ASP A 50 9.98 10.34 12.02
C ASP A 50 9.20 9.05 12.38
N THR A 51 7.91 9.20 12.61
CA THR A 51 6.97 8.08 12.86
C THR A 51 5.98 7.87 11.71
N ARG A 52 6.16 8.58 10.58
CA ARG A 52 5.27 8.46 9.41
C ARG A 52 5.36 7.05 8.84
N VAL A 53 4.25 6.59 8.26
CA VAL A 53 4.21 5.28 7.59
C VAL A 53 4.82 5.45 6.20
N HIS A 54 5.99 4.86 5.96
CA HIS A 54 6.70 4.98 4.69
C HIS A 54 6.18 4.03 3.60
N CYS A 55 5.65 2.88 4.02
CA CYS A 55 5.15 1.83 3.12
C CYS A 55 4.04 1.05 3.81
N CYS A 56 3.00 0.69 3.05
CA CYS A 56 1.91 -0.17 3.47
C CYS A 56 1.94 -1.46 2.63
N LEU A 57 2.14 -2.60 3.29
CA LEU A 57 2.02 -3.91 2.64
C LEU A 57 0.55 -4.32 2.65
N TYR A 58 -0.07 -4.37 1.47
CA TYR A 58 -1.49 -4.69 1.35
C TYR A 58 -1.67 -6.16 0.97
N PHE A 59 -2.22 -6.95 1.90
CA PHE A 59 -2.40 -8.39 1.71
C PHE A 59 -3.69 -8.70 0.94
N ILE A 60 -3.53 -9.19 -0.29
CA ILE A 60 -4.63 -9.65 -1.16
C ILE A 60 -4.83 -11.15 -0.91
N PRO A 61 -6.04 -11.62 -0.59
CA PRO A 61 -6.28 -13.04 -0.41
C PRO A 61 -6.06 -13.82 -1.72
N ALA A 62 -5.41 -14.98 -1.64
CA ALA A 62 -5.18 -15.89 -2.77
C ALA A 62 -6.47 -16.61 -3.22
N THR A 63 -7.43 -15.86 -3.76
CA THR A 63 -8.70 -16.39 -4.27
C THR A 63 -8.57 -17.01 -5.66
N GLY A 64 -7.54 -16.65 -6.44
CA GLY A 64 -7.37 -17.06 -7.84
C GLY A 64 -8.32 -16.35 -8.83
N HIS A 65 -9.13 -15.39 -8.36
CA HIS A 65 -10.13 -14.69 -9.17
C HIS A 65 -9.71 -13.24 -9.46
N SER A 66 -10.57 -12.27 -9.14
CA SER A 66 -10.35 -10.83 -9.27
C SER A 66 -10.21 -10.18 -7.89
N LEU A 67 -9.76 -8.92 -7.87
CA LEU A 67 -9.78 -8.13 -6.65
C LEU A 67 -11.22 -7.97 -6.13
N ARG A 68 -11.39 -8.07 -4.81
CA ARG A 68 -12.71 -7.84 -4.20
C ARG A 68 -13.04 -6.34 -4.30
N PRO A 69 -14.32 -5.96 -4.49
CA PRO A 69 -14.71 -4.56 -4.50
C PRO A 69 -14.27 -3.79 -3.25
N LEU A 70 -14.30 -4.46 -2.09
CA LEU A 70 -13.81 -3.91 -0.83
C LEU A 70 -12.31 -3.57 -0.91
N ASP A 71 -11.49 -4.45 -1.48
CA ASP A 71 -10.05 -4.23 -1.58
C ASP A 71 -9.72 -3.10 -2.56
N ILE A 72 -10.48 -3.01 -3.66
CA ILE A 72 -10.38 -1.92 -4.64
C ILE A 72 -10.66 -0.57 -3.95
N GLU A 73 -11.76 -0.45 -3.22
CA GLU A 73 -12.10 0.79 -2.53
C GLU A 73 -11.07 1.15 -1.45
N PHE A 74 -10.59 0.14 -0.71
CA PHE A 74 -9.59 0.33 0.33
C PHE A 74 -8.28 0.87 -0.27
N MET A 75 -7.72 0.17 -1.26
CA MET A 75 -6.45 0.55 -1.90
C MET A 75 -6.56 1.91 -2.59
N LYS A 76 -7.70 2.21 -3.23
CA LYS A 76 -7.93 3.52 -3.88
C LYS A 76 -7.91 4.71 -2.91
N ARG A 77 -8.29 4.49 -1.66
CA ARG A 77 -8.22 5.52 -0.61
C ARG A 77 -6.83 5.58 0.02
N LEU A 78 -6.22 4.44 0.29
CA LEU A 78 -4.89 4.38 0.89
C LEU A 78 -3.79 4.91 -0.05
N SER A 79 -3.90 4.70 -1.37
CA SER A 79 -2.85 5.06 -2.32
C SER A 79 -2.58 6.57 -2.36
N LYS A 80 -3.57 7.37 -1.93
CA LYS A 80 -3.48 8.82 -1.82
C LYS A 80 -2.71 9.31 -0.60
N VAL A 81 -2.55 8.46 0.43
CA VAL A 81 -1.95 8.85 1.71
C VAL A 81 -0.68 8.07 2.02
N VAL A 82 -0.44 6.91 1.43
CA VAL A 82 0.75 6.07 1.69
C VAL A 82 1.12 5.26 0.46
N ASN A 83 2.42 4.96 0.31
CA ASN A 83 2.91 4.04 -0.70
C ASN A 83 2.41 2.62 -0.42
N ILE A 84 1.64 2.05 -1.34
CA ILE A 84 1.11 0.69 -1.22
C ILE A 84 1.94 -0.29 -2.02
N VAL A 85 2.31 -1.40 -1.42
CA VAL A 85 2.85 -2.59 -2.10
C VAL A 85 1.86 -3.73 -1.94
N PRO A 86 1.15 -4.13 -3.01
CA PRO A 86 0.24 -5.27 -2.95
C PRO A 86 1.02 -6.58 -2.84
N VAL A 87 0.57 -7.48 -1.98
CA VAL A 87 1.18 -8.78 -1.72
C VAL A 87 0.10 -9.86 -1.73
N ILE A 88 0.28 -10.92 -2.51
CA ILE A 88 -0.61 -12.08 -2.50
C ILE A 88 -0.36 -12.86 -1.20
N ALA A 89 -1.36 -12.88 -0.31
CA ALA A 89 -1.31 -13.61 0.95
C ALA A 89 -1.44 -15.11 0.71
N LYS A 90 -0.68 -15.91 1.47
CA LYS A 90 -0.70 -17.39 1.40
C LYS A 90 -0.55 -17.92 -0.03
N ALA A 91 0.41 -17.39 -0.78
CA ALA A 91 0.63 -17.75 -2.18
C ALA A 91 0.99 -19.24 -2.39
N ASP A 92 1.34 -19.97 -1.33
CA ASP A 92 1.52 -21.42 -1.31
C ASP A 92 0.22 -22.21 -1.60
N THR A 93 -0.95 -21.58 -1.47
CA THR A 93 -2.23 -22.20 -1.82
C THR A 93 -2.52 -22.18 -3.33
N LEU A 94 -1.69 -21.50 -4.12
CA LEU A 94 -1.83 -21.39 -5.58
C LEU A 94 -0.69 -22.14 -6.27
N THR A 95 -0.99 -22.77 -7.39
CA THR A 95 0.03 -23.31 -8.29
C THR A 95 0.84 -22.18 -8.93
N LEU A 96 2.00 -22.50 -9.50
CA LEU A 96 2.84 -21.52 -10.19
C LEU A 96 2.10 -20.84 -11.35
N GLU A 97 1.27 -21.59 -12.07
CA GLU A 97 0.47 -21.09 -13.21
C GLU A 97 -0.66 -20.19 -12.73
N GLU A 98 -1.41 -20.61 -11.70
CA GLU A 98 -2.47 -19.79 -11.10
C GLU A 98 -1.91 -18.49 -10.51
N ARG A 99 -0.73 -18.52 -9.91
CA ARG A 99 -0.09 -17.32 -9.37
C ARG A 99 0.23 -16.31 -10.46
N VAL A 100 0.71 -16.75 -11.62
CA VAL A 100 0.99 -15.87 -12.76
C VAL A 100 -0.30 -15.29 -13.34
N HIS A 101 -1.33 -16.11 -13.49
CA HIS A 101 -2.64 -15.62 -13.96
C HIS A 101 -3.30 -14.65 -12.98
N PHE A 102 -3.25 -14.95 -11.68
CA PHE A 102 -3.82 -14.10 -10.65
C PHE A 102 -3.10 -12.76 -10.56
N LYS A 103 -1.77 -12.78 -10.67
CA LYS A 103 -0.93 -11.59 -10.77
C LYS A 103 -1.35 -10.68 -11.93
N GLN A 104 -1.44 -11.23 -13.15
CA GLN A 104 -1.89 -10.47 -14.33
C GLN A 104 -3.28 -9.85 -14.15
N ARG A 105 -4.21 -10.58 -13.52
CA ARG A 105 -5.55 -10.07 -13.21
C ARG A 105 -5.52 -8.93 -12.21
N ILE A 106 -4.76 -9.07 -11.11
CA ILE A 106 -4.60 -8.01 -10.11
C ILE A 106 -4.03 -6.74 -10.78
N THR A 107 -2.99 -6.87 -11.60
CA THR A 107 -2.40 -5.71 -12.31
C THR A 107 -3.42 -5.03 -13.23
N ALA A 108 -4.23 -5.82 -13.96
CA ALA A 108 -5.29 -5.29 -14.83
C ALA A 108 -6.40 -4.59 -14.02
N ASP A 109 -6.82 -5.16 -12.90
CA ASP A 109 -7.83 -4.58 -12.02
C ASP A 109 -7.34 -3.28 -11.38
N LEU A 110 -6.08 -3.23 -10.92
CA LEU A 110 -5.46 -2.02 -10.38
C LEU A 110 -5.44 -0.88 -11.42
N LEU A 111 -5.03 -1.20 -12.65
CA LEU A 111 -4.98 -0.23 -13.75
C LEU A 111 -6.38 0.25 -14.14
N SER A 112 -7.36 -0.66 -14.25
CA SER A 112 -8.74 -0.32 -14.61
C SER A 112 -9.43 0.56 -13.56
N ASN A 113 -9.01 0.47 -12.29
CA ASN A 113 -9.58 1.26 -11.20
C ASN A 113 -8.81 2.56 -10.89
N GLY A 114 -7.70 2.80 -11.59
CA GLY A 114 -6.81 3.95 -11.39
C GLY A 114 -6.15 3.92 -10.01
N ILE A 115 -5.65 2.74 -9.60
CA ILE A 115 -4.94 2.56 -8.33
C ILE A 115 -3.45 2.52 -8.61
N ASP A 116 -2.75 3.60 -8.26
CA ASP A 116 -1.30 3.67 -8.37
C ASP A 116 -0.64 3.00 -7.17
N VAL A 117 0.08 1.92 -7.43
CA VAL A 117 0.88 1.18 -6.44
C VAL A 117 2.36 1.52 -6.60
N TYR A 118 3.13 1.33 -5.53
CA TYR A 118 4.56 1.56 -5.55
C TYR A 118 5.28 0.46 -6.34
N PRO A 119 6.27 0.79 -7.20
CA PRO A 119 6.78 2.14 -7.50
C PRO A 119 5.91 2.86 -8.55
N GLN A 120 5.41 4.06 -8.25
CA GLN A 120 4.56 4.82 -9.19
C GLN A 120 5.39 5.38 -10.35
N LYS A 121 4.83 5.32 -11.58
CA LYS A 121 5.51 5.76 -12.81
C LYS A 121 5.90 7.24 -12.81
N GLU A 122 5.15 8.05 -12.07
CA GLU A 122 5.35 9.50 -11.99
C GLU A 122 6.61 9.91 -11.22
N PHE A 123 7.19 8.99 -10.44
CA PHE A 123 8.41 9.23 -9.65
C PHE A 123 9.67 8.63 -10.26
N ASP A 124 9.63 8.16 -11.51
CA ASP A 124 10.84 7.71 -12.21
C ASP A 124 11.63 8.96 -12.64
N GLU A 125 12.74 9.28 -11.96
CA GLU A 125 13.52 10.52 -12.19
C GLU A 125 14.37 10.45 -13.46
N ASP A 126 14.99 9.29 -13.72
CA ASP A 126 15.83 9.07 -14.89
C ASP A 126 15.59 7.71 -15.60
N SER A 127 16.34 7.47 -16.68
CA SER A 127 16.18 6.27 -17.49
C SER A 127 16.62 4.99 -16.77
N GLU A 128 17.60 5.09 -15.87
CA GLU A 128 18.08 3.96 -15.07
C GLU A 128 17.05 3.62 -13.98
N ASP A 129 16.52 4.62 -13.29
CA ASP A 129 15.43 4.47 -12.31
C ASP A 129 14.20 3.83 -12.94
N ARG A 130 13.82 4.28 -14.14
CA ARG A 130 12.72 3.69 -14.90
C ARG A 130 12.97 2.22 -15.22
N LEU A 131 14.17 1.86 -15.69
CA LEU A 131 14.53 0.47 -16.00
C LEU A 131 14.48 -0.43 -14.76
N VAL A 132 14.90 0.09 -13.61
CA VAL A 132 14.86 -0.62 -12.33
C VAL A 132 13.41 -0.78 -11.85
N ASN A 133 12.62 0.30 -11.87
CA ASN A 133 11.24 0.29 -11.44
C ASN A 133 10.34 -0.53 -12.36
N GLU A 134 10.60 -0.57 -13.67
CA GLU A 134 9.91 -1.46 -14.61
C GLU A 134 10.12 -2.93 -14.23
N LYS A 135 11.36 -3.35 -13.88
CA LYS A 135 11.61 -4.71 -13.38
C LYS A 135 10.82 -5.02 -12.11
N PHE A 136 10.73 -4.06 -11.19
CA PHE A 136 9.91 -4.26 -9.98
C PHE A 136 8.42 -4.34 -10.28
N ARG A 137 7.91 -3.52 -11.20
CA ARG A 137 6.50 -3.57 -11.65
C ARG A 137 6.17 -4.88 -12.37
N GLU A 138 7.12 -5.45 -13.12
CA GLU A 138 6.97 -6.79 -13.69
C GLU A 138 6.99 -7.90 -12.63
N MET A 139 7.57 -7.65 -11.46
CA MET A 139 7.58 -8.58 -10.33
C MET A 139 6.30 -8.53 -9.48
N ILE A 140 5.53 -7.43 -9.52
CA ILE A 140 4.22 -7.25 -8.83
C ILE A 140 3.11 -8.06 -9.47
#